data_AF-A0A7Z8L7M3-F1
#
_entry.id   AF-A0A7Z8L7M3-F1
#
_cell.length_a   1.000
_cell.length_b   1.000
_cell.length_c   1.000
_cell.angle_alpha   90.00
_cell.angle_beta   90.00
_cell.angle_gamma   90.00
#
_symmetry.space_group_name_H-M   'P 1'
#
loop_
_entity.id
_entity.type
_entity.pdbx_description
1 polymer ?
#
loop_
_entity_poly.entity_id
_entity_poly.type
_entity_poly.pdbx_seq_one_letter_code
_entity_poly.pdbx_strand_id
1 'polypeptide(L)'
;MWFILLRAQLPPVEPLHIPVKLLIRSYRNRLVDYANLVGGAKPIPDCLQRLGYLEDDSPRWFECSYEQLRCPRSEERTELQFPIFPWPF
;
A
#
# COMPACT_ATOMS: atom_id res chain seq x y z
N MET A 1 -8.38 -7.72 8.58
CA MET A 1 -7.17 -7.42 9.37
C MET A 1 -6.49 -6.13 8.89
N TRP A 2 -6.24 -5.94 7.58
CA TRP A 2 -5.55 -4.76 7.02
C TRP A 2 -6.12 -3.40 7.41
N PHE A 3 -7.43 -3.21 7.32
CA PHE A 3 -8.07 -1.93 7.67
C PHE A 3 -7.72 -1.45 9.09
N ILE A 4 -7.78 -2.37 10.07
CA ILE A 4 -7.48 -2.05 11.48
C ILE A 4 -6.01 -1.69 11.65
N LEU A 5 -5.10 -2.45 11.02
CA LEU A 5 -3.66 -2.20 11.09
C LEU A 5 -3.29 -0.84 10.48
N LEU A 6 -3.80 -0.56 9.28
CA LEU A 6 -3.54 0.71 8.59
C LEU A 6 -4.15 1.88 9.35
N ARG A 7 -5.39 1.76 9.85
CA ARG A 7 -6.03 2.82 10.64
C ARG A 7 -5.25 3.17 11.92
N ALA A 8 -4.57 2.20 12.52
CA ALA A 8 -3.76 2.40 13.72
C ALA A 8 -2.38 3.01 13.44
N GLN A 9 -1.83 2.79 12.25
CA GLN A 9 -0.48 3.25 11.87
C GLN A 9 -0.48 4.55 11.07
N LEU A 10 -1.58 4.84 10.38
CA LEU A 10 -1.73 6.03 9.55
C LEU A 10 -2.53 7.10 10.30
N PRO A 11 -2.11 8.38 10.26
CA PRO A 11 -2.92 9.45 10.81
C PRO A 11 -4.27 9.55 10.08
N PRO A 12 -5.31 10.10 10.70
CA PRO A 12 -6.49 10.50 9.97
C PRO A 12 -6.12 11.61 8.97
N VAL A 13 -6.68 11.55 7.76
CA VAL A 13 -6.52 12.57 6.72
C VAL A 13 -7.88 12.99 6.19
N GLU A 14 -7.97 14.22 5.69
CA GLU A 14 -9.05 14.58 4.79
C GLU A 14 -8.85 13.86 3.45
N PRO A 15 -9.94 13.47 2.74
CA PRO A 15 -9.84 12.83 1.45
C PRO A 15 -8.95 13.59 0.48
N LEU A 16 -7.90 12.94 -0.02
CA LEU A 16 -6.97 13.53 -0.98
C LEU A 16 -7.56 13.53 -2.38
N HIS A 17 -7.73 14.73 -2.95
CA HIS A 17 -8.22 14.91 -4.33
C HIS A 17 -7.09 15.07 -5.36
N ILE A 18 -6.09 14.20 -5.26
CA ILE A 18 -4.90 14.21 -6.13
C ILE A 18 -4.53 12.79 -6.57
N PRO A 19 -3.87 12.63 -7.73
CA PRO A 19 -3.31 11.34 -8.11
C PRO A 19 -2.25 10.88 -7.10
N VAL A 20 -2.37 9.64 -6.63
CA VAL A 20 -1.47 9.03 -5.68
C VAL A 20 -0.69 7.89 -6.34
N LYS A 21 0.62 7.87 -6.10
CA LYS A 21 1.46 6.72 -6.42
C LYS A 21 1.77 5.96 -5.14
N LEU A 22 1.68 4.64 -5.21
CA LEU A 22 2.02 3.74 -4.11
C LEU A 22 2.97 2.65 -4.59
N LEU A 23 4.01 2.39 -3.82
CA LEU A 23 4.84 1.21 -3.95
C LEU A 23 4.59 0.31 -2.74
N ILE A 24 4.12 -0.91 -3.00
CA ILE A 24 3.97 -1.96 -1.99
C ILE A 24 5.17 -2.91 -2.13
N ARG A 25 6.02 -2.93 -1.11
CA ARG A 25 7.19 -3.80 -1.07
C ARG A 25 6.99 -4.93 -0.07
N SER A 26 6.97 -6.16 -0.56
CA SER A 26 6.78 -7.37 0.25
C SER A 26 8.13 -8.04 0.55
N TYR A 27 8.54 -8.04 1.81
CA TYR A 27 9.72 -8.76 2.28
C TYR A 27 9.29 -10.16 2.73
N ARG A 28 9.80 -11.20 2.06
CA ARG A 28 9.33 -12.59 2.24
C ARG A 28 10.46 -13.60 2.25
N ASN A 29 10.32 -14.70 2.98
CA ASN A 29 11.28 -15.80 2.96
C ASN A 29 11.23 -16.60 1.66
N ARG A 30 10.02 -16.74 1.11
CA ARG A 30 9.75 -17.38 -0.18
C ARG A 30 9.05 -16.41 -1.11
N LEU A 31 9.67 -16.17 -2.26
CA LEU A 31 9.07 -15.38 -3.33
C LEU A 31 7.87 -16.12 -3.93
N VAL A 32 6.89 -15.35 -4.38
CA VAL A 32 5.69 -15.86 -5.07
C VAL A 32 5.66 -15.31 -6.49
N ASP A 33 4.84 -15.91 -7.36
CA ASP A 33 4.58 -15.30 -8.65
C ASP A 33 3.88 -13.94 -8.50
N TYR A 34 3.94 -13.14 -9.56
CA TYR A 34 3.44 -11.77 -9.55
C TYR A 34 1.93 -11.69 -9.25
N ALA A 35 1.13 -12.63 -9.76
CA ALA A 35 -0.32 -12.62 -9.51
C ALA A 35 -0.63 -12.85 -8.03
N ASN A 36 0.09 -13.75 -7.37
CA ASN A 36 -0.03 -13.97 -5.93
C ASN A 36 0.53 -12.81 -5.08
N LEU A 37 1.58 -12.12 -5.56
CA LEU A 37 2.08 -10.90 -4.92
C LEU A 37 1.01 -9.80 -4.92
N VAL A 38 0.45 -9.50 -6.09
CA VAL A 38 -0.60 -8.49 -6.26
C VAL A 38 -1.86 -8.90 -5.51
N GLY A 39 -2.32 -10.14 -5.67
CA GLY A 39 -3.52 -10.66 -5.02
C GLY A 39 -3.45 -10.61 -3.49
N GLY A 40 -2.29 -10.94 -2.91
CA GLY A 40 -2.09 -10.85 -1.46
C GLY A 40 -2.07 -9.42 -0.91
N ALA A 41 -1.70 -8.43 -1.74
CA ALA A 41 -1.59 -7.03 -1.35
C ALA A 41 -2.82 -6.18 -1.75
N LYS A 42 -3.72 -6.68 -2.59
CA LYS A 42 -4.93 -5.99 -3.05
C LYS A 42 -5.78 -5.36 -1.93
N PRO A 43 -5.95 -5.96 -0.74
CA PRO A 43 -6.73 -5.33 0.32
C PRO A 43 -6.14 -4.00 0.85
N ILE A 44 -4.86 -3.71 0.59
CA ILE A 44 -4.20 -2.50 1.09
C ILE A 44 -4.75 -1.25 0.38
N PRO A 45 -4.71 -1.13 -0.97
CA PRO A 45 -5.37 -0.05 -1.70
C PRO A 45 -6.85 0.14 -1.30
N ASP A 46 -7.62 -0.95 -1.21
CA ASP A 46 -9.04 -0.89 -0.82
C ASP A 46 -9.23 -0.25 0.56
N CYS A 47 -8.32 -0.54 1.51
CA CYS A 47 -8.34 0.08 2.83
C CYS A 47 -7.92 1.55 2.78
N LEU A 48 -6.91 1.90 1.99
CA LEU A 48 -6.44 3.28 1.83
C LEU A 48 -7.52 4.19 1.26
N GLN A 49 -8.30 3.72 0.27
CA GLN A 49 -9.46 4.44 -0.24
C GLN A 49 -10.49 4.72 0.86
N ARG A 50 -10.83 3.68 1.65
CA ARG A 50 -11.75 3.82 2.79
C ARG A 50 -11.24 4.73 3.90
N LEU A 51 -9.93 4.93 3.99
CA LEU A 51 -9.29 5.80 4.98
C LEU A 51 -9.06 7.23 4.47
N GLY A 52 -9.48 7.56 3.24
CA GLY A 52 -9.32 8.89 2.64
C GLY A 52 -7.95 9.15 2.00
N TYR A 53 -7.07 8.14 1.97
CA TYR A 53 -5.74 8.26 1.37
C TYR A 53 -5.75 8.15 -0.16
N LEU A 54 -6.85 7.65 -0.73
CA LEU A 54 -7.09 7.55 -2.16
C LEU A 54 -8.52 8.00 -2.45
N GLU A 55 -8.71 8.84 -3.47
CA GLU A 55 -10.05 9.20 -3.94
C GLU A 55 -10.73 8.00 -4.63
N ASP A 56 -10.02 7.38 -5.56
CA ASP A 56 -10.52 6.29 -6.40
C ASP A 56 -9.38 5.37 -6.83
N ASP A 57 -9.70 4.11 -7.17
CA ASP A 57 -8.71 3.11 -7.60
C ASP A 57 -8.46 3.10 -9.12
N SER A 58 -9.13 3.97 -9.88
CA SER A 58 -8.91 4.07 -11.32
C SER A 58 -7.52 4.64 -11.66
N PRO A 59 -7.00 4.33 -12.87
CA PRO A 59 -5.67 4.80 -13.31
C PRO A 59 -5.49 6.32 -13.35
N ARG A 60 -6.58 7.09 -13.27
CA ARG A 60 -6.54 8.56 -13.18
C ARG A 60 -6.05 9.02 -11.82
N TRP A 61 -6.43 8.33 -10.75
CA TRP A 61 -6.25 8.75 -9.38
C TRP A 61 -5.24 7.90 -8.62
N PHE A 62 -4.95 6.69 -9.12
CA PHE A 62 -4.11 5.75 -8.41
C PHE A 62 -3.22 4.94 -9.35
N GLU A 63 -1.94 4.87 -8.99
CA GLU A 63 -0.96 4.00 -9.63
C GLU A 63 -0.25 3.20 -8.53
N CYS A 64 -0.28 1.87 -8.62
CA CYS A 64 0.34 0.98 -7.65
C CYS A 64 1.39 0.08 -8.28
N SER A 65 2.61 0.16 -7.77
CA SER A 65 3.70 -0.75 -8.09
C SER A 65 3.87 -1.80 -6.99
N TYR A 66 4.31 -3.00 -7.37
CA TYR A 66 4.53 -4.11 -6.45
C TYR A 66 5.95 -4.64 -6.60
N GLU A 67 6.66 -4.71 -5.48
CA GLU A 67 8.00 -5.29 -5.40
C GLU A 67 8.02 -6.39 -4.35
N GLN A 68 8.94 -7.34 -4.52
CA GLN A 68 9.22 -8.33 -3.49
C GLN A 68 10.72 -8.56 -3.34
N LEU A 69 11.15 -8.72 -2.09
CA LEU A 69 12.55 -8.96 -1.74
C LEU A 69 12.62 -10.20 -0.84
N ARG A 70 13.62 -11.04 -1.10
CA ARG A 70 13.85 -12.22 -0.27
C ARG A 70 14.52 -11.82 1.04
N CYS A 71 14.02 -12.28 2.18
CA CYS A 71 14.59 -12.02 3.51
C CYS A 71 14.48 -13.24 4.45
N PRO A 72 15.17 -13.26 5.60
CA PRO A 72 14.91 -14.23 6.65
C PRO A 72 13.46 -14.16 7.16
N ARG A 73 12.92 -15.28 7.63
CA ARG A 73 11.52 -15.35 8.11
C ARG A 73 11.23 -14.36 9.24
N SER A 74 12.22 -14.06 10.08
CA SER A 74 12.12 -13.09 11.18
C SER A 74 11.97 -11.64 10.73
N GLU A 75 12.22 -11.34 9.46
CA GLU A 75 12.21 -9.99 8.89
C GLU A 75 11.06 -9.77 7.91
N GLU A 76 10.16 -10.75 7.76
CA GLU A 76 9.01 -10.65 6.86
C GLU A 76 8.11 -9.49 7.26
N ARG A 77 7.81 -8.63 6.29
CA ARG A 77 7.00 -7.43 6.48
C ARG A 77 6.48 -6.93 5.15
N THR A 78 5.57 -5.96 5.20
CA THR A 78 5.13 -5.21 4.04
C THR A 78 5.33 -3.73 4.33
N GLU A 79 6.02 -3.07 3.41
CA GLU A 79 6.28 -1.63 3.47
C GLU A 79 5.43 -0.93 2.42
N LEU A 80 4.85 0.20 2.82
CA LEU A 80 4.09 1.09 1.95
C LEU A 80 4.93 2.36 1.76
N GLN A 81 5.28 2.64 0.52
CA GLN A 81 6.01 3.85 0.18
C GLN A 81 5.16 4.71 -0.75
N PHE A 82 4.96 5.96 -0.35
CA PHE A 82 4.26 6.96 -1.15
C PHE A 82 5.33 7.87 -1.81
N PRO A 83 5.71 7.63 -3.09
CA PRO A 83 6.85 8.31 -3.71
C PRO A 83 6.61 9.81 -3.91
N ILE A 84 5.35 10.20 -4.03
CA ILE A 84 4.89 11.58 -4.10
C ILE A 84 3.66 11.65 -3.20
N PHE A 85 3.88 11.96 -1.93
CA PHE A 85 2.82 12.39 -1.03
C PHE A 85 3.10 13.86 -0.71
N PRO A 86 2.17 14.80 -0.93
CA PRO A 86 2.26 16.06 -0.23
C PRO A 86 1.94 15.74 1.22
N TRP A 87 2.97 15.59 2.03
CA TRP A 87 2.85 15.77 3.47
C TRP A 87 3.04 17.26 3.73
N PRO A 88 2.01 18.02 4.12
CA PRO A 88 2.25 19.25 4.84
C PRO A 88 2.15 18.98 6.34
N PHE A 89 2.62 19.94 7.10
CA PHE A 89 2.29 20.14 8.49
C PHE A 89 0.78 20.07 8.77
#